data_AF-A0AAV0QEQ3-F1
#
_entry.id   AF-A0AAV0QEQ3-F1
#
_cell.length_a   1.000
_cell.length_b   1.000
_cell.length_c   1.000
_cell.angle_alpha   90.00
_cell.angle_beta   90.00
_cell.angle_gamma   90.00
#
_symmetry.space_group_name_H-M   'P 1'
#
loop_
_entity.id
_entity.type
_entity.pdbx_description
1 polymer ?
#
loop_
_entity_poly.entity_id
_entity_poly.type
_entity_poly.pdbx_seq_one_letter_code
_entity_poly.pdbx_strand_id
1 'polypeptide(L)'
;MEINSLVNRLSHLCIKNPHILNVHPFLGQCIPHPFTSMANDVLSAGRDIIQKIRDNITYIMTSESRVDMFFMLKLQLLVPGDAGLLFEKPSQWSTTYEMLQSAWDMKEVFSCLDTLIPEYGEADAPTMEDWNRVEIICNHLKPLVDATNSLVSSSSSPPCPPAATLLMKAMGVHLQIAEFADSGDQFVRSFVEPMQGKMEEYWKQCGVALAIAVAMDPRYKMQLVEFSFPKIFGDESSSVYVKMVDDGVHELFAEYLAALSPPPPYAANYGCSGGGSVSEHGLADFDVFITETTTSQQQYKSELDRYLDEWLESRSSDLDVVEWWNRDSVRARYPTLSKMAMDILSIPVATA
;
A
#
# COMPACT_ATOMS: atom_id res chain seq x y z
N MET A 1 -5.52 -26.76 -4.56
CA MET A 1 -6.42 -26.90 -5.74
C MET A 1 -7.42 -25.74 -5.83
N GLU A 2 -7.79 -25.10 -4.71
CA GLU A 2 -8.71 -23.94 -4.66
C GLU A 2 -8.08 -22.59 -5.05
N ILE A 3 -6.80 -22.36 -4.79
CA ILE A 3 -6.08 -21.13 -5.20
C ILE A 3 -6.11 -20.95 -6.73
N ASN A 4 -5.92 -22.04 -7.50
CA ASN A 4 -6.01 -21.99 -8.96
C ASN A 4 -7.43 -21.69 -9.46
N SER A 5 -8.48 -21.98 -8.68
CA SER A 5 -9.88 -21.66 -9.02
C SER A 5 -10.17 -20.17 -8.83
N LEU A 6 -9.61 -19.58 -7.77
CA LEU A 6 -9.76 -18.17 -7.43
C LEU A 6 -8.95 -17.27 -8.38
N VAL A 7 -7.73 -17.69 -8.70
CA VAL A 7 -6.89 -17.09 -9.77
C VAL A 7 -7.57 -17.21 -11.13
N ASN A 8 -8.22 -18.34 -11.44
CA ASN A 8 -8.96 -18.49 -12.69
C ASN A 8 -10.26 -17.68 -12.74
N ARG A 9 -10.89 -17.37 -11.59
CA ARG A 9 -12.09 -16.50 -11.54
C ARG A 9 -11.71 -15.03 -11.70
N LEU A 10 -10.70 -14.58 -10.96
CA LEU A 10 -10.14 -13.23 -11.11
C LEU A 10 -9.56 -13.04 -12.52
N SER A 11 -8.90 -14.04 -13.10
CA SER A 11 -8.45 -13.97 -14.50
C SER A 11 -9.60 -13.91 -15.51
N HIS A 12 -10.70 -14.63 -15.25
CA HIS A 12 -11.89 -14.58 -16.11
C HIS A 12 -12.62 -13.22 -16.00
N LEU A 13 -12.58 -12.60 -14.82
CA LEU A 13 -12.99 -11.21 -14.57
C LEU A 13 -12.10 -10.21 -15.35
N CYS A 14 -10.76 -10.41 -15.32
CA CYS A 14 -9.82 -9.60 -16.11
C CYS A 14 -10.04 -9.75 -17.62
N ILE A 15 -10.35 -10.96 -18.10
CA ILE A 15 -10.56 -11.27 -19.52
C ILE A 15 -11.91 -10.72 -20.02
N LYS A 16 -12.96 -10.73 -19.18
CA LYS A 16 -14.28 -10.16 -19.52
C LYS A 16 -14.32 -8.64 -19.43
N ASN A 17 -13.62 -8.07 -18.45
CA ASN A 17 -13.59 -6.63 -18.17
C ASN A 17 -12.13 -6.13 -18.14
N PRO A 18 -11.45 -6.03 -19.29
CA PRO A 18 -10.04 -5.62 -19.38
C PRO A 18 -9.75 -4.19 -18.87
N HIS A 19 -10.79 -3.42 -18.58
CA HIS A 19 -10.71 -2.06 -18.03
C HIS A 19 -10.88 -1.97 -16.51
N ILE A 20 -11.39 -3.01 -15.83
CA ILE A 20 -11.83 -2.90 -14.42
C ILE A 20 -10.86 -3.61 -13.47
N LEU A 21 -10.28 -4.75 -13.87
CA LEU A 21 -9.37 -5.52 -13.04
C LEU A 21 -8.27 -6.11 -13.91
N ASN A 22 -7.08 -5.51 -13.96
CA ASN A 22 -5.86 -6.18 -14.42
C ASN A 22 -5.22 -6.94 -13.25
N VAL A 23 -5.95 -7.90 -12.67
CA VAL A 23 -5.59 -8.61 -11.42
C VAL A 23 -5.28 -10.09 -11.66
N HIS A 24 -4.53 -10.39 -12.72
CA HIS A 24 -3.77 -11.63 -12.83
C HIS A 24 -2.29 -11.27 -12.72
N PRO A 25 -1.37 -12.14 -12.27
CA PRO A 25 -0.80 -12.22 -10.91
C PRO A 25 -0.12 -10.93 -10.33
N PHE A 26 -0.48 -9.74 -10.80
CA PHE A 26 0.26 -8.48 -10.54
C PHE A 26 0.21 -7.93 -9.11
N LEU A 27 -0.75 -8.31 -8.26
CA LEU A 27 -0.75 -7.85 -6.85
C LEU A 27 0.53 -8.27 -6.11
N GLY A 28 1.15 -9.40 -6.46
CA GLY A 28 2.45 -9.81 -5.90
C GLY A 28 3.64 -8.95 -6.38
N GLN A 29 3.50 -8.23 -7.50
CA GLN A 29 4.51 -7.33 -8.08
C GLN A 29 4.21 -5.84 -7.85
N CYS A 30 3.03 -5.49 -7.35
CA CYS A 30 2.53 -4.11 -7.35
C CYS A 30 3.37 -3.15 -6.49
N ILE A 31 4.08 -3.59 -5.44
CA ILE A 31 4.56 -2.62 -4.43
C ILE A 31 6.08 -2.55 -4.26
N PRO A 32 6.85 -3.65 -4.15
CA PRO A 32 8.31 -3.51 -4.02
C PRO A 32 8.93 -2.88 -5.27
N HIS A 33 8.39 -3.19 -6.46
CA HIS A 33 9.01 -2.85 -7.73
C HIS A 33 8.90 -1.35 -8.08
N PRO A 34 7.73 -0.68 -7.98
CA PRO A 34 7.64 0.74 -8.31
C PRO A 34 8.43 1.63 -7.34
N PHE A 35 8.34 1.37 -6.02
CA PHE A 35 9.09 2.15 -5.03
C PHE A 35 10.60 1.95 -5.15
N THR A 36 11.05 0.70 -5.36
CA THR A 36 12.47 0.42 -5.64
C THR A 36 12.93 1.07 -6.94
N SER A 37 12.10 1.02 -7.98
CA SER A 37 12.42 1.64 -9.27
C SER A 37 12.52 3.17 -9.16
N MET A 38 11.63 3.81 -8.40
CA MET A 38 11.70 5.24 -8.10
C MET A 38 12.93 5.60 -7.28
N ALA A 39 13.24 4.82 -6.25
CA ALA A 39 14.46 5.02 -5.45
C ALA A 39 15.73 4.93 -6.32
N ASN A 40 15.76 4.00 -7.28
CA ASN A 40 16.87 3.89 -8.22
C ASN A 40 16.99 5.10 -9.15
N ASP A 41 15.90 5.79 -9.50
CA ASP A 41 15.99 7.05 -10.27
C ASP A 41 16.69 8.14 -9.45
N VAL A 42 16.29 8.29 -8.18
CA VAL A 42 16.91 9.27 -7.25
C VAL A 42 18.40 8.95 -7.09
N LEU A 43 18.74 7.69 -6.84
CA LEU A 43 20.13 7.26 -6.68
C LEU A 43 20.94 7.43 -7.98
N SER A 44 20.32 7.21 -9.14
CA SER A 44 21.00 7.39 -10.41
C SER A 44 21.25 8.87 -10.72
N ALA A 45 20.33 9.76 -10.37
CA ALA A 45 20.52 11.21 -10.51
C ALA A 45 21.62 11.73 -9.57
N GLY A 46 21.70 11.18 -8.36
CA GLY A 46 22.72 11.54 -7.37
C GLY A 46 24.06 10.81 -7.51
N ARG A 47 24.29 10.01 -8.56
CA ARG A 47 25.39 9.04 -8.65
C ARG A 47 26.76 9.62 -8.28
N ASP A 48 27.10 10.78 -8.83
CA ASP A 48 28.43 11.37 -8.64
C ASP A 48 28.63 11.84 -7.18
N ILE A 49 27.61 12.46 -6.59
CA ILE A 49 27.63 12.89 -5.18
C ILE A 49 27.69 11.67 -4.26
N ILE A 50 26.91 10.64 -4.55
CA ILE A 50 26.91 9.39 -3.77
C ILE A 50 28.29 8.73 -3.84
N GLN A 51 28.91 8.69 -5.02
CA GLN A 51 30.27 8.16 -5.17
C GLN A 51 31.28 8.99 -4.37
N LYS A 52 31.20 10.32 -4.45
CA LYS A 52 32.04 11.22 -3.66
C LYS A 52 31.91 10.96 -2.16
N ILE A 53 30.69 10.81 -1.63
CA ILE A 53 30.47 10.46 -0.22
C ILE A 53 31.07 9.08 0.12
N ARG A 54 30.88 8.07 -0.74
CA ARG A 54 31.46 6.73 -0.56
C ARG A 54 32.98 6.77 -0.51
N ASP A 55 33.62 7.53 -1.39
CA ASP A 55 35.08 7.64 -1.46
C ASP A 55 35.63 8.30 -0.19
N ASN A 56 34.92 9.32 0.33
CA ASN A 56 35.27 10.00 1.57
C ASN A 56 35.10 9.10 2.80
N ILE A 57 33.99 8.36 2.92
CA ILE A 57 33.80 7.36 3.97
C ILE A 57 34.92 6.30 3.90
N THR A 58 35.22 5.82 2.69
CA THR A 58 36.29 4.84 2.45
C THR A 58 37.65 5.37 2.88
N TYR A 59 37.97 6.61 2.54
CA TYR A 59 39.23 7.27 2.90
C TYR A 59 39.43 7.31 4.43
N ILE A 60 38.37 7.61 5.19
CA ILE A 60 38.39 7.63 6.66
C ILE A 60 38.56 6.20 7.18
N MET A 61 37.74 5.26 6.71
CA MET A 61 37.71 3.88 7.18
C MET A 61 38.98 3.07 6.89
N THR A 62 39.79 3.48 5.91
CA THR A 62 41.01 2.77 5.53
C THR A 62 42.11 2.85 6.60
N SER A 63 42.05 3.80 7.53
CA SER A 63 43.07 4.00 8.56
C SER A 63 42.44 4.16 9.94
N GLU A 64 42.84 3.31 10.89
CA GLU A 64 42.39 3.39 12.30
C GLU A 64 42.66 4.78 12.89
N SER A 65 43.82 5.37 12.59
CA SER A 65 44.15 6.74 13.03
C SER A 65 43.18 7.80 12.49
N ARG A 66 42.66 7.65 11.25
CA ARG A 66 41.69 8.60 10.68
C ARG A 66 40.31 8.41 11.28
N VAL A 67 39.93 7.17 11.56
CA VAL A 67 38.70 6.83 12.28
C VAL A 67 38.71 7.46 13.67
N ASP A 68 39.82 7.32 14.41
CA ASP A 68 39.98 7.93 15.75
C ASP A 68 39.86 9.46 15.69
N MET A 69 40.53 10.10 14.72
CA MET A 69 40.43 11.55 14.52
C MET A 69 39.00 11.99 14.18
N PHE A 70 38.30 11.24 13.33
CA PHE A 70 36.91 11.53 12.96
C PHE A 70 35.98 11.47 14.17
N PHE A 71 36.07 10.41 14.98
CA PHE A 71 35.24 10.29 16.19
C PHE A 71 35.63 11.29 17.29
N MET A 72 36.91 11.63 17.41
CA MET A 72 37.34 12.72 18.28
C MET A 72 36.69 14.04 17.88
N LEU A 73 36.67 14.36 16.59
CA LEU A 73 36.04 15.58 16.07
C LEU A 73 34.52 15.56 16.24
N LYS A 74 33.87 14.40 16.03
CA LYS A 74 32.44 14.21 16.32
C LYS A 74 32.10 14.57 17.77
N LEU A 75 32.93 14.12 18.72
CA LEU A 75 32.77 14.44 20.15
C LEU A 75 32.99 15.94 20.44
N GLN A 76 34.01 16.55 19.83
CA GLN A 76 34.30 17.98 20.00
C GLN A 76 33.18 18.89 19.47
N LEU A 77 32.59 18.51 18.33
CA LEU A 77 31.49 19.24 17.70
C LEU A 77 30.13 18.94 18.33
N LEU A 78 30.06 18.04 19.32
CA LEU A 78 28.83 17.64 20.00
C LEU A 78 27.75 17.15 19.03
N VAL A 79 28.15 16.49 17.94
CA VAL A 79 27.21 15.96 16.94
C VAL A 79 26.42 14.81 17.58
N PRO A 80 25.08 14.91 17.67
CA PRO A 80 24.26 13.94 18.37
C PRO A 80 24.18 12.58 17.65
N GLY A 81 24.03 11.50 18.42
CA GLY A 81 23.71 10.15 17.91
C GLY A 81 24.85 9.12 18.06
N ASP A 82 24.49 7.91 18.48
CA ASP A 82 25.39 6.76 18.63
C ASP A 82 25.69 6.04 17.30
N ALA A 83 25.04 6.46 16.21
CA ALA A 83 25.27 5.87 14.89
C ALA A 83 26.72 6.11 14.46
N GLY A 84 27.44 5.01 14.23
CA GLY A 84 28.74 5.02 13.58
C GLY A 84 28.61 5.28 12.08
N LEU A 85 29.72 5.59 11.42
CA LEU A 85 29.80 5.62 9.96
C LEU A 85 29.48 4.22 9.42
N LEU A 86 28.39 4.09 8.66
CA LEU A 86 27.96 2.81 8.08
C LEU A 86 28.74 2.51 6.81
N PHE A 87 29.32 1.30 6.74
CA PHE A 87 29.94 0.78 5.51
C PHE A 87 28.90 0.02 4.68
N GLU A 88 28.82 0.36 3.39
CA GLU A 88 27.81 -0.19 2.49
C GLU A 88 28.00 -1.70 2.23
N LYS A 89 26.87 -2.44 2.15
CA LYS A 89 26.77 -3.66 1.34
C LYS A 89 25.96 -3.30 0.08
N PRO A 90 26.54 -3.38 -1.13
CA PRO A 90 25.98 -2.81 -2.36
C PRO A 90 24.74 -3.55 -2.93
N SER A 91 24.05 -4.35 -2.13
CA SER A 91 22.96 -5.22 -2.61
C SER A 91 21.56 -4.60 -2.53
N GLN A 92 21.34 -3.48 -1.82
CA GLN A 92 20.00 -2.91 -1.61
C GLN A 92 20.06 -1.37 -1.56
N TRP A 93 19.15 -0.68 -2.26
CA TRP A 93 19.08 0.78 -2.29
C TRP A 93 18.83 1.41 -0.91
N SER A 94 18.19 0.65 0.00
CA SER A 94 17.97 1.04 1.40
C SER A 94 19.28 1.21 2.18
N THR A 95 20.30 0.39 1.91
CA THR A 95 21.62 0.54 2.58
C THR A 95 22.35 1.78 2.08
N THR A 96 22.19 2.13 0.80
CA THR A 96 22.71 3.39 0.27
C THR A 96 22.03 4.59 0.92
N TYR A 97 20.70 4.55 1.14
CA TYR A 97 19.99 5.59 1.90
C TYR A 97 20.51 5.71 3.33
N GLU A 98 20.65 4.59 4.06
CA GLU A 98 21.16 4.60 5.44
C GLU A 98 22.57 5.18 5.53
N MET A 99 23.45 4.86 4.58
CA MET A 99 24.79 5.42 4.47
C MET A 99 24.74 6.94 4.24
N LEU A 100 23.91 7.41 3.31
CA LEU A 100 23.79 8.85 3.01
C LEU A 100 23.20 9.63 4.19
N GLN A 101 22.17 9.09 4.84
CA GLN A 101 21.56 9.70 6.02
C GLN A 101 22.59 9.82 7.15
N SER A 102 23.31 8.73 7.44
CA SER A 102 24.38 8.70 8.43
C SER A 102 25.49 9.73 8.12
N ALA A 103 25.92 9.79 6.86
CA ALA A 103 26.93 10.76 6.43
C ALA A 103 26.45 12.21 6.58
N TRP A 104 25.20 12.49 6.21
CA TRP A 104 24.59 13.81 6.33
C TRP A 104 24.40 14.24 7.79
N ASP A 105 24.02 13.33 8.68
CA ASP A 105 23.94 13.59 10.13
C ASP A 105 25.31 13.97 10.73
N MET A 106 26.41 13.61 10.06
CA MET A 106 27.79 13.90 10.46
C MET A 106 28.48 14.92 9.54
N LYS A 107 27.74 15.68 8.71
CA LYS A 107 28.30 16.59 7.70
C LYS A 107 29.25 17.64 8.26
N GLU A 108 29.01 18.12 9.48
CA GLU A 108 29.89 19.09 10.16
C GLU A 108 31.25 18.46 10.50
N VAL A 109 31.28 17.17 10.84
CA VAL A 109 32.52 16.43 11.12
C VAL A 109 33.34 16.30 9.84
N PHE A 110 32.71 15.90 8.74
CA PHE A 110 33.37 15.85 7.42
C PHE A 110 33.90 17.21 7.00
N SER A 111 33.09 18.27 7.17
CA SER A 111 33.44 19.63 6.74
C SER A 111 34.61 20.24 7.53
N CYS A 112 34.89 19.73 8.74
CA CYS A 112 35.96 20.20 9.61
C CYS A 112 37.16 19.22 9.67
N LEU A 113 37.12 18.10 8.94
CA LEU A 113 38.13 17.05 9.06
C LEU A 113 39.50 17.50 8.55
N ASP A 114 39.53 18.46 7.63
CA ASP A 114 40.74 19.10 7.11
C ASP A 114 41.56 19.81 8.20
N THR A 115 40.92 20.25 9.28
CA THR A 115 41.59 20.87 10.44
C THR A 115 42.52 19.91 11.18
N LEU A 116 42.22 18.61 11.15
CA LEU A 116 43.03 17.55 11.77
C LEU A 116 43.87 16.79 10.73
N ILE A 117 43.39 16.70 9.50
CA ILE A 117 44.02 15.98 8.39
C ILE A 117 44.11 16.94 7.20
N PRO A 118 45.16 17.77 7.08
CA PRO A 118 45.27 18.74 5.98
C PRO A 118 45.18 18.11 4.58
N GLU A 119 45.72 16.90 4.42
CA GLU A 119 45.64 16.10 3.18
C GLU A 119 44.20 15.75 2.76
N TYR A 120 43.25 15.78 3.70
CA TYR A 120 41.84 15.56 3.43
C TYR A 120 41.21 16.73 2.67
N GLY A 121 41.62 17.98 2.98
CA GLY A 121 41.16 19.17 2.24
C GLY A 121 41.71 19.26 0.82
N GLU A 122 42.81 18.56 0.54
CA GLU A 122 43.36 18.39 -0.82
C GLU A 122 42.70 17.23 -1.59
N ALA A 123 42.06 16.30 -0.88
CA ALA A 123 41.18 15.31 -1.48
C ALA A 123 39.86 15.96 -1.90
N ASP A 124 39.09 15.31 -2.78
CA ASP A 124 37.77 15.78 -3.23
C ASP A 124 36.75 15.72 -2.08
N ALA A 125 36.90 16.62 -1.10
CA ALA A 125 36.08 16.71 0.10
C ALA A 125 34.68 17.24 -0.26
N PRO A 126 33.61 16.77 0.41
CA PRO A 126 32.25 17.23 0.14
C PRO A 126 32.08 18.72 0.48
N THR A 127 31.59 19.48 -0.48
CA THR A 127 31.26 20.90 -0.30
C THR A 127 29.89 21.08 0.34
N MET A 128 29.55 22.30 0.77
CA MET A 128 28.19 22.60 1.24
C MET A 128 27.12 22.39 0.17
N GLU A 129 27.45 22.60 -1.11
CA GLU A 129 26.53 22.27 -2.21
C GLU A 129 26.31 20.75 -2.32
N ASP A 130 27.37 19.95 -2.17
CA ASP A 130 27.25 18.49 -2.14
C ASP A 130 26.34 18.03 -0.99
N TRP A 131 26.50 18.60 0.21
CA TRP A 131 25.65 18.29 1.37
C TRP A 131 24.19 18.68 1.17
N ASN A 132 23.92 19.82 0.53
CA ASN A 132 22.56 20.21 0.16
C ASN A 132 21.94 19.19 -0.81
N ARG A 133 22.71 18.67 -1.77
CA ARG A 133 22.22 17.62 -2.68
C ARG A 133 22.01 16.28 -1.97
N VAL A 134 22.87 15.91 -1.02
CA VAL A 134 22.67 14.72 -0.18
C VAL A 134 21.37 14.84 0.62
N GLU A 135 21.10 16.02 1.21
CA GLU A 135 19.85 16.28 1.93
C GLU A 135 18.63 16.09 1.04
N ILE A 136 18.67 16.65 -0.17
CA ILE A 136 17.62 16.48 -1.17
C ILE A 136 17.40 14.99 -1.48
N ILE A 137 18.48 14.24 -1.75
CA ILE A 137 18.38 12.79 -2.02
C ILE A 137 17.74 12.06 -0.84
N CYS A 138 18.21 12.29 0.39
CA CYS A 138 17.67 11.64 1.59
C CYS A 138 16.19 11.96 1.79
N ASN A 139 15.79 13.22 1.61
CA ASN A 139 14.40 13.66 1.76
C ASN A 139 13.46 12.97 0.76
N HIS A 140 13.91 12.64 -0.45
CA HIS A 140 13.11 11.92 -1.45
C HIS A 140 13.14 10.40 -1.28
N LEU A 141 14.24 9.84 -0.76
CA LEU A 141 14.34 8.40 -0.50
C LEU A 141 13.61 7.98 0.78
N LYS A 142 13.59 8.84 1.81
CA LYS A 142 13.00 8.53 3.12
C LYS A 142 11.57 7.98 3.04
N PRO A 143 10.63 8.60 2.31
CA PRO A 143 9.26 8.10 2.23
C PRO A 143 9.15 6.76 1.52
N LEU A 144 10.01 6.52 0.53
CA LEU A 144 10.09 5.24 -0.17
C LEU A 144 10.61 4.15 0.79
N VAL A 145 11.62 4.46 1.62
CA VAL A 145 12.15 3.54 2.63
C VAL A 145 11.08 3.25 3.69
N ASP A 146 10.43 4.29 4.22
CA ASP A 146 9.37 4.16 5.22
C ASP A 146 8.16 3.38 4.68
N ALA A 147 7.84 3.54 3.39
CA ALA A 147 6.83 2.73 2.71
C ALA A 147 7.31 1.28 2.60
N THR A 148 8.46 1.01 1.97
CA THR A 148 8.99 -0.34 1.73
C THR A 148 9.24 -1.13 3.01
N ASN A 149 9.84 -0.52 4.04
CA ASN A 149 10.09 -1.19 5.31
C ASN A 149 8.78 -1.60 6.00
N SER A 150 7.72 -0.80 5.90
CA SER A 150 6.41 -1.18 6.45
C SER A 150 5.79 -2.40 5.73
N LEU A 151 6.19 -2.67 4.49
CA LEU A 151 5.80 -3.87 3.75
C LEU A 151 6.58 -5.10 4.21
N VAL A 152 7.88 -4.93 4.42
CA VAL A 152 8.83 -6.02 4.71
C VAL A 152 8.84 -6.41 6.19
N SER A 153 8.61 -5.46 7.10
CA SER A 153 8.57 -5.71 8.55
C SER A 153 7.30 -6.43 9.02
N SER A 154 6.39 -6.80 8.12
CA SER A 154 5.22 -7.64 8.42
C SER A 154 5.66 -9.12 8.54
N SER A 155 6.54 -9.41 9.50
CA SER A 155 6.93 -10.78 9.90
C SER A 155 5.92 -11.43 10.85
N SER A 156 4.86 -10.71 11.25
CA SER A 156 3.68 -11.28 11.89
C SER A 156 2.72 -11.81 10.82
N SER A 157 2.32 -13.08 10.94
CA SER A 157 1.20 -13.62 10.17
C SER A 157 -0.06 -12.77 10.36
N PRO A 158 -0.78 -12.40 9.28
CA PRO A 158 -0.49 -12.73 7.89
C PRO A 158 0.54 -11.76 7.23
N PRO A 159 1.36 -12.25 6.28
CA PRO A 159 2.59 -11.62 5.77
C PRO A 159 2.38 -10.46 4.78
N CYS A 160 1.28 -9.73 4.88
CA CYS A 160 1.01 -8.55 4.03
C CYS A 160 0.38 -7.45 4.87
N PRO A 161 0.84 -6.20 4.78
CA PRO A 161 0.17 -5.08 5.44
C PRO A 161 -1.26 -4.94 4.87
N PRO A 162 -2.25 -4.56 5.69
CA PRO A 162 -3.62 -4.35 5.22
C PRO A 162 -3.67 -3.39 4.01
N ALA A 163 -4.56 -3.66 3.06
CA ALA A 163 -4.75 -2.84 1.86
C ALA A 163 -4.87 -1.33 2.15
N ALA A 164 -5.50 -0.97 3.27
CA ALA A 164 -5.63 0.42 3.71
C ALA A 164 -4.28 1.07 4.05
N THR A 165 -3.39 0.34 4.72
CA THR A 165 -2.02 0.80 5.01
C THR A 165 -1.28 1.06 3.71
N LEU A 166 -1.38 0.15 2.75
CA LEU A 166 -0.75 0.26 1.44
C LEU A 166 -1.25 1.47 0.66
N LEU A 167 -2.58 1.65 0.59
CA LEU A 167 -3.21 2.80 -0.08
C LEU A 167 -2.71 4.11 0.53
N MET A 168 -2.67 4.20 1.86
CA MET A 168 -2.22 5.39 2.57
C MET A 168 -0.73 5.69 2.35
N LYS A 169 0.12 4.66 2.31
CA LYS A 169 1.56 4.82 2.03
C LYS A 169 1.79 5.27 0.59
N ALA A 170 1.13 4.63 -0.38
CA ALA A 170 1.18 5.03 -1.78
C ALA A 170 0.67 6.47 -1.97
N MET A 171 -0.45 6.83 -1.33
CA MET A 171 -0.96 8.20 -1.35
C MET A 171 0.06 9.20 -0.77
N GLY A 172 0.72 8.86 0.34
CA GLY A 172 1.77 9.70 0.92
C GLY A 172 2.93 9.96 -0.04
N VAL A 173 3.44 8.91 -0.69
CA VAL A 173 4.48 9.02 -1.71
C VAL A 173 4.01 9.87 -2.90
N HIS A 174 2.78 9.65 -3.38
CA HIS A 174 2.22 10.44 -4.49
C HIS A 174 2.16 11.94 -4.17
N LEU A 175 1.67 12.29 -2.98
CA LEU A 175 1.56 13.70 -2.56
C LEU A 175 2.91 14.39 -2.44
N GLN A 176 3.93 13.68 -1.95
CA GLN A 176 5.28 14.22 -1.88
C GLN A 176 5.90 14.41 -3.26
N ILE A 177 5.74 13.44 -4.16
CA ILE A 177 6.19 13.60 -5.54
C ILE A 177 5.52 14.83 -6.19
N ALA A 178 4.22 15.04 -5.95
CA ALA A 178 3.51 16.22 -6.44
C ALA A 178 4.07 17.53 -5.85
N GLU A 179 4.36 17.56 -4.54
CA GLU A 179 4.99 18.71 -3.88
C GLU A 179 6.35 19.06 -4.48
N PHE A 180 7.18 18.06 -4.78
CA PHE A 180 8.51 18.27 -5.36
C PHE A 180 8.49 18.63 -6.85
N ALA A 181 7.42 18.31 -7.57
CA ALA A 181 7.28 18.62 -8.99
C ALA A 181 7.20 20.13 -9.26
N ASP A 182 6.71 20.89 -8.28
CA ASP A 182 6.65 22.35 -8.33
C ASP A 182 8.02 23.00 -8.07
N SER A 183 9.06 22.22 -7.75
CA SER A 183 10.39 22.76 -7.51
C SER A 183 10.98 23.42 -8.76
N GLY A 184 11.64 24.57 -8.58
CA GLY A 184 12.40 25.25 -9.64
C GLY A 184 13.75 24.59 -9.96
N ASP A 185 14.14 23.57 -9.21
CA ASP A 185 15.48 23.00 -9.19
C ASP A 185 15.65 21.91 -10.27
N GLN A 186 16.66 22.06 -11.12
CA GLN A 186 16.92 21.14 -12.23
C GLN A 186 17.38 19.75 -11.75
N PHE A 187 18.11 19.68 -10.64
CA PHE A 187 18.54 18.42 -10.04
C PHE A 187 17.32 17.67 -9.51
N VAL A 188 16.39 18.35 -8.83
CA VAL A 188 15.14 17.74 -8.35
C VAL A 188 14.27 17.23 -9.51
N ARG A 189 14.05 18.05 -10.54
CA ARG A 189 13.26 17.66 -11.72
C ARG A 189 13.81 16.40 -12.41
N SER A 190 15.14 16.22 -12.42
CA SER A 190 15.79 15.10 -13.12
C SER A 190 15.32 13.72 -12.66
N PHE A 191 14.84 13.59 -11.42
CA PHE A 191 14.30 12.34 -10.88
C PHE A 191 12.82 12.42 -10.48
N VAL A 192 12.26 13.60 -10.23
CA VAL A 192 10.81 13.72 -9.92
C VAL A 192 9.92 13.41 -11.13
N GLU A 193 10.27 13.87 -12.32
CA GLU A 193 9.50 13.57 -13.55
C GLU A 193 9.36 12.07 -13.84
N PRO A 194 10.44 11.25 -13.85
CA PRO A 194 10.30 9.81 -14.03
C PRO A 194 9.56 9.14 -12.87
N MET A 195 9.70 9.64 -11.63
CA MET A 195 8.94 9.14 -10.48
C MET A 195 7.44 9.39 -10.62
N GLN A 196 7.02 10.57 -11.11
CA GLN A 196 5.62 10.87 -11.40
C GLN A 196 5.02 9.87 -12.39
N GLY A 197 5.68 9.65 -13.52
CA GLY A 197 5.21 8.70 -14.54
C GLY A 197 5.08 7.27 -14.00
N LYS A 198 6.03 6.83 -13.16
CA LYS A 198 5.97 5.52 -12.50
C LYS A 198 4.82 5.43 -11.50
N MET A 199 4.53 6.52 -10.79
CA MET A 199 3.44 6.56 -9.83
C MET A 199 2.07 6.59 -10.51
N GLU A 200 1.92 7.33 -11.61
CA GLU A 200 0.72 7.28 -12.44
C GLU A 200 0.46 5.88 -12.99
N GLU A 201 1.51 5.20 -13.47
CA GLU A 201 1.41 3.84 -13.96
C GLU A 201 1.02 2.86 -12.85
N TYR A 202 1.58 3.01 -11.64
CA TYR A 202 1.17 2.24 -10.46
C TYR A 202 -0.32 2.39 -10.17
N TRP A 203 -0.85 3.61 -10.18
CA TRP A 203 -2.27 3.85 -9.93
C TRP A 203 -3.17 3.27 -11.02
N LYS A 204 -2.76 3.33 -12.30
CA LYS A 204 -3.49 2.72 -13.42
C LYS A 204 -3.52 1.19 -13.32
N GLN A 205 -2.42 0.57 -12.88
CA GLN A 205 -2.31 -0.89 -12.81
C GLN A 205 -2.99 -1.48 -11.57
N CYS A 206 -2.78 -0.87 -10.39
CA CYS A 206 -3.10 -1.48 -9.10
C CYS A 206 -4.13 -0.67 -8.28
N GLY A 207 -4.40 0.60 -8.61
CA GLY A 207 -5.14 1.52 -7.75
C GLY A 207 -6.57 1.09 -7.44
N VAL A 208 -7.32 0.65 -8.46
CA VAL A 208 -8.71 0.19 -8.31
C VAL A 208 -8.79 -1.10 -7.50
N ALA A 209 -7.94 -2.08 -7.80
CA ALA A 209 -7.89 -3.34 -7.08
C ALA A 209 -7.54 -3.14 -5.59
N LEU A 210 -6.59 -2.25 -5.30
CA LEU A 210 -6.23 -1.89 -3.95
C LEU A 210 -7.38 -1.19 -3.22
N ALA A 211 -8.09 -0.28 -3.89
CA ALA A 211 -9.25 0.41 -3.33
C ALA A 211 -10.44 -0.53 -3.09
N ILE A 212 -10.65 -1.54 -3.94
CA ILE A 212 -11.64 -2.60 -3.71
C ILE A 212 -11.30 -3.41 -2.44
N ALA A 213 -10.03 -3.76 -2.25
CA ALA A 213 -9.59 -4.44 -1.02
C ALA A 213 -9.77 -3.54 0.22
N VAL A 214 -9.55 -2.23 0.10
CA VAL A 214 -9.85 -1.25 1.15
C VAL A 214 -11.35 -1.18 1.44
N ALA A 215 -12.19 -1.24 0.42
CA ALA A 215 -13.64 -1.23 0.58
C ALA A 215 -14.12 -2.42 1.41
N MET A 216 -13.39 -3.56 1.40
CA MET A 216 -13.68 -4.73 2.23
C MET A 216 -13.15 -4.62 3.67
N ASP A 217 -12.38 -3.58 4.04
CA ASP A 217 -11.97 -3.37 5.43
C ASP A 217 -13.07 -2.58 6.18
N PRO A 218 -13.72 -3.17 7.19
CA PRO A 218 -14.85 -2.55 7.89
C PRO A 218 -14.48 -1.26 8.63
N ARG A 219 -13.19 -0.98 8.84
CA ARG A 219 -12.70 0.27 9.46
C ARG A 219 -12.62 1.43 8.47
N TYR A 220 -12.63 1.15 7.16
CA TYR A 220 -12.34 2.13 6.12
C TYR A 220 -13.44 2.20 5.05
N LYS A 221 -13.82 1.05 4.48
CA LYS A 221 -14.85 0.93 3.43
C LYS A 221 -14.62 1.95 2.28
N MET A 222 -15.69 2.37 1.60
CA MET A 222 -15.62 3.37 0.53
C MET A 222 -15.18 4.76 1.04
N GLN A 223 -15.37 5.07 2.31
CA GLN A 223 -15.04 6.37 2.90
C GLN A 223 -13.53 6.68 2.77
N LEU A 224 -12.65 5.68 2.87
CA LEU A 224 -11.21 5.91 2.66
C LEU A 224 -10.91 6.19 1.17
N VAL A 225 -11.61 5.53 0.24
CA VAL A 225 -11.46 5.76 -1.20
C VAL A 225 -11.90 7.18 -1.56
N GLU A 226 -13.08 7.59 -1.08
CA GLU A 226 -13.63 8.94 -1.26
C GLU A 226 -12.75 10.03 -0.65
N PHE A 227 -12.03 9.72 0.44
CA PHE A 227 -11.07 10.63 1.05
C PHE A 227 -9.75 10.72 0.29
N SER A 228 -9.26 9.59 -0.24
CA SER A 228 -7.92 9.48 -0.83
C SER A 228 -7.88 9.90 -2.30
N PHE A 229 -8.88 9.52 -3.09
CA PHE A 229 -8.85 9.73 -4.54
C PHE A 229 -8.89 11.21 -4.99
N PRO A 230 -9.58 12.13 -4.31
CA PRO A 230 -9.48 13.57 -4.62
C PRO A 230 -8.06 14.11 -4.48
N LYS A 231 -7.29 13.56 -3.53
CA LYS A 231 -5.90 13.95 -3.28
C LYS A 231 -4.92 13.38 -4.30
N ILE A 232 -5.26 12.25 -4.92
CA ILE A 232 -4.40 11.54 -5.88
C ILE A 232 -4.71 11.99 -7.31
N PHE A 233 -5.98 12.13 -7.67
CA PHE A 233 -6.42 12.38 -9.05
C PHE A 233 -6.99 13.79 -9.26
N GLY A 234 -7.11 14.59 -8.19
CA GLY A 234 -7.80 15.87 -8.19
C GLY A 234 -9.33 15.73 -8.09
N ASP A 235 -9.99 16.80 -7.65
CA ASP A 235 -11.44 16.80 -7.39
C ASP A 235 -12.27 16.47 -8.63
N GLU A 236 -11.87 16.93 -9.81
CA GLU A 236 -12.60 16.71 -11.07
C GLU A 236 -12.59 15.24 -11.50
N SER A 237 -11.41 14.60 -11.47
CA SER A 237 -11.23 13.22 -11.94
C SER A 237 -11.60 12.18 -10.89
N SER A 238 -11.55 12.51 -9.60
CA SER A 238 -11.78 11.56 -8.51
C SER A 238 -13.15 10.89 -8.58
N SER A 239 -14.19 11.61 -9.00
CA SER A 239 -15.55 11.06 -9.12
C SER A 239 -15.61 9.84 -10.04
N VAL A 240 -14.82 9.83 -11.12
CA VAL A 240 -14.73 8.73 -12.09
C VAL A 240 -14.10 7.50 -11.44
N TYR A 241 -13.00 7.70 -10.70
CA TYR A 241 -12.29 6.60 -10.04
C TYR A 241 -13.07 6.03 -8.85
N VAL A 242 -13.72 6.87 -8.03
CA VAL A 242 -14.58 6.42 -6.94
C VAL A 242 -15.72 5.56 -7.49
N LYS A 243 -16.37 6.03 -8.56
CA LYS A 243 -17.42 5.26 -9.24
C LYS A 243 -16.88 3.95 -9.82
N MET A 244 -15.70 3.95 -10.41
CA MET A 244 -15.09 2.73 -10.94
C MET A 244 -14.83 1.68 -9.85
N VAL A 245 -14.43 2.11 -8.64
CA VAL A 245 -14.30 1.22 -7.48
C VAL A 245 -15.68 0.72 -7.06
N ASP A 246 -16.66 1.60 -6.91
CA ASP A 246 -18.03 1.25 -6.53
C ASP A 246 -18.65 0.22 -7.48
N ASP A 247 -18.67 0.53 -8.78
CA ASP A 247 -19.14 -0.37 -9.85
C ASP A 247 -18.39 -1.71 -9.78
N GLY A 248 -17.06 -1.68 -9.58
CA GLY A 248 -16.22 -2.87 -9.48
C GLY A 248 -16.55 -3.77 -8.28
N VAL A 249 -16.83 -3.20 -7.10
CA VAL A 249 -17.25 -3.99 -5.92
C VAL A 249 -18.63 -4.62 -6.16
N HIS A 250 -19.57 -3.88 -6.76
CA HIS A 250 -20.91 -4.38 -7.07
C HIS A 250 -20.91 -5.49 -8.13
N GLU A 251 -20.12 -5.33 -9.19
CA GLU A 251 -19.94 -6.35 -10.23
C GLU A 251 -19.34 -7.64 -9.65
N LEU A 252 -18.28 -7.53 -8.84
CA LEU A 252 -17.68 -8.68 -8.15
C LEU A 252 -18.71 -9.39 -7.28
N PHE A 253 -19.49 -8.64 -6.49
CA PHE A 253 -20.51 -9.20 -5.63
C PHE A 253 -21.60 -9.95 -6.43
N ALA A 254 -22.05 -9.37 -7.56
CA ALA A 254 -23.02 -10.00 -8.45
C ALA A 254 -22.53 -11.34 -9.02
N GLU A 255 -21.23 -11.44 -9.35
CA GLU A 255 -20.65 -12.71 -9.80
C GLU A 255 -20.61 -13.78 -8.70
N TYR A 256 -20.32 -13.39 -7.45
CA TYR A 256 -20.38 -14.31 -6.31
C TYR A 256 -21.80 -14.83 -6.08
N LEU A 257 -22.83 -13.99 -6.23
CA LEU A 257 -24.22 -14.41 -6.17
C LEU A 257 -24.58 -15.39 -7.30
N ALA A 258 -24.15 -15.10 -8.54
CA ALA A 258 -24.39 -15.98 -9.69
C ALA A 258 -23.71 -17.34 -9.51
N ALA A 259 -22.51 -17.38 -8.92
CA ALA A 259 -21.76 -18.59 -8.65
C ALA A 259 -22.36 -19.47 -7.54
N LEU A 260 -23.17 -18.92 -6.65
CA LEU A 260 -23.86 -19.64 -5.57
C LEU A 260 -25.25 -20.14 -5.99
N SER A 261 -25.77 -19.69 -7.14
CA SER A 261 -27.05 -20.15 -7.66
C SER A 261 -26.95 -21.59 -8.19
N PRO A 262 -27.86 -22.50 -7.81
CA PRO A 262 -27.90 -23.83 -8.40
C PRO A 262 -28.15 -23.72 -9.92
N PRO A 263 -27.57 -24.62 -10.75
CA PRO A 263 -27.92 -24.66 -12.17
C PRO A 263 -29.43 -24.83 -12.32
N PRO A 264 -30.06 -24.23 -13.36
CA PRO A 264 -31.50 -24.27 -13.51
C PRO A 264 -31.98 -25.73 -13.46
N PRO A 265 -33.01 -26.04 -12.66
CA PRO A 265 -33.51 -27.40 -12.59
C PRO A 265 -34.00 -27.79 -13.98
N TYR A 266 -33.31 -28.77 -14.60
CA TYR A 266 -33.95 -29.57 -15.64
C TYR A 266 -35.28 -30.04 -15.06
N ALA A 267 -36.37 -29.74 -15.78
CA ALA A 267 -37.74 -29.98 -15.35
C ALA A 267 -37.94 -31.41 -14.83
N ALA A 268 -37.85 -31.59 -13.51
CA ALA A 268 -38.20 -32.81 -12.83
C ALA A 268 -39.62 -32.65 -12.31
N ASN A 269 -40.52 -33.29 -13.05
CA ASN A 269 -41.95 -33.40 -12.79
C ASN A 269 -42.17 -34.06 -11.42
N TYR A 270 -42.72 -33.33 -10.44
CA TYR A 270 -43.23 -33.91 -9.20
C TYR A 270 -44.66 -33.46 -8.96
N GLY A 271 -45.56 -34.45 -8.99
CA GLY A 271 -46.95 -34.29 -8.63
C GLY A 271 -47.27 -34.75 -7.20
N CYS A 272 -48.49 -34.38 -6.80
CA CYS A 272 -49.36 -34.91 -5.75
C CYS A 272 -49.26 -34.35 -4.29
N SER A 273 -50.27 -33.52 -3.99
CA SER A 273 -51.35 -33.74 -3.00
C SER A 273 -51.04 -33.86 -1.49
N GLY A 274 -51.47 -32.83 -0.75
CA GLY A 274 -52.63 -32.92 0.17
C GLY A 274 -52.40 -33.16 1.66
N GLY A 275 -53.04 -32.32 2.50
CA GLY A 275 -53.41 -32.66 3.89
C GLY A 275 -53.12 -31.56 4.93
N GLY A 276 -54.16 -30.86 5.39
CA GLY A 276 -54.05 -29.76 6.35
C GLY A 276 -54.08 -30.14 7.84
N SER A 277 -53.78 -29.15 8.68
CA SER A 277 -54.24 -29.05 10.08
C SER A 277 -54.11 -27.59 10.53
N VAL A 278 -55.19 -27.04 11.09
CA VAL A 278 -55.29 -25.67 11.62
C VAL A 278 -55.06 -25.70 13.13
N SER A 279 -54.09 -24.94 13.64
CA SER A 279 -54.22 -24.15 14.88
C SER A 279 -52.99 -23.24 15.08
N GLU A 280 -53.23 -22.08 15.70
CA GLU A 280 -52.26 -21.04 16.13
C GLU A 280 -51.82 -19.97 15.09
N HIS A 281 -52.75 -19.51 14.24
CA HIS A 281 -52.46 -18.52 13.19
C HIS A 281 -52.36 -17.04 13.64
N GLY A 282 -52.76 -16.68 14.86
CA GLY A 282 -52.85 -15.25 15.25
C GLY A 282 -51.50 -14.55 15.41
N LEU A 283 -50.51 -15.24 16.00
CA LEU A 283 -49.14 -14.74 16.11
C LEU A 283 -48.30 -15.14 14.90
N ALA A 284 -48.57 -16.30 14.28
CA ALA A 284 -47.89 -16.71 13.06
C ALA A 284 -48.18 -15.75 11.90
N ASP A 285 -49.41 -15.27 11.72
CA ASP A 285 -49.72 -14.26 10.71
C ASP A 285 -49.11 -12.89 11.06
N PHE A 286 -48.94 -12.57 12.35
CA PHE A 286 -48.24 -11.36 12.78
C PHE A 286 -46.72 -11.47 12.58
N ASP A 287 -46.12 -12.63 12.85
CA ASP A 287 -44.72 -12.93 12.57
C ASP A 287 -44.49 -13.01 11.05
N VAL A 288 -45.43 -13.53 10.27
CA VAL A 288 -45.44 -13.48 8.80
C VAL A 288 -45.57 -12.04 8.33
N PHE A 289 -46.43 -11.21 8.93
CA PHE A 289 -46.54 -9.80 8.59
C PHE A 289 -45.27 -9.01 8.96
N ILE A 290 -44.69 -9.24 10.14
CA ILE A 290 -43.42 -8.61 10.55
C ILE A 290 -42.29 -9.09 9.65
N THR A 291 -42.19 -10.40 9.37
CA THR A 291 -41.20 -10.91 8.43
C THR A 291 -41.44 -10.35 7.04
N GLU A 292 -42.65 -10.35 6.48
CA GLU A 292 -42.96 -9.74 5.18
C GLU A 292 -42.69 -8.23 5.14
N THR A 293 -43.04 -7.47 6.18
CA THR A 293 -42.88 -6.01 6.21
C THR A 293 -41.41 -5.62 6.43
N THR A 294 -40.70 -6.32 7.33
CA THR A 294 -39.27 -6.09 7.60
C THR A 294 -38.39 -6.62 6.47
N THR A 295 -38.76 -7.77 5.89
CA THR A 295 -38.12 -8.34 4.70
C THR A 295 -38.40 -7.47 3.48
N SER A 296 -39.59 -6.90 3.30
CA SER A 296 -39.87 -5.95 2.22
C SER A 296 -39.09 -4.64 2.35
N GLN A 297 -38.80 -4.17 3.58
CA GLN A 297 -37.97 -2.97 3.79
C GLN A 297 -36.46 -3.27 3.71
N GLN A 298 -36.01 -4.50 4.02
CA GLN A 298 -34.61 -4.94 3.92
C GLN A 298 -34.25 -5.58 2.56
N GLN A 299 -35.23 -6.04 1.76
CA GLN A 299 -35.03 -6.72 0.48
C GLN A 299 -34.54 -5.83 -0.66
N TYR A 300 -34.56 -4.51 -0.51
CA TYR A 300 -34.09 -3.61 -1.56
C TYR A 300 -32.58 -3.33 -1.52
N LYS A 301 -31.89 -3.69 -0.42
CA LYS A 301 -30.44 -3.50 -0.29
C LYS A 301 -29.74 -4.85 -0.27
N SER A 302 -28.74 -5.01 -1.12
CA SER A 302 -27.91 -6.20 -1.14
C SER A 302 -27.10 -6.34 0.17
N GLU A 303 -26.51 -7.52 0.41
CA GLU A 303 -25.55 -7.70 1.52
C GLU A 303 -24.45 -6.63 1.48
N LEU A 304 -23.97 -6.32 0.27
CA LEU A 304 -22.97 -5.31 0.01
C LEU A 304 -23.45 -3.90 0.37
N ASP A 305 -24.60 -3.47 -0.14
CA ASP A 305 -25.15 -2.13 0.13
C ASP A 305 -25.30 -1.89 1.64
N ARG A 306 -25.86 -2.90 2.34
CA ARG A 306 -26.03 -2.81 3.79
C ARG A 306 -24.69 -2.70 4.53
N TYR A 307 -23.68 -3.45 4.08
CA TYR A 307 -22.34 -3.35 4.65
C TYR A 307 -21.71 -1.98 4.41
N LEU A 308 -21.82 -1.42 3.21
CA LEU A 308 -21.26 -0.11 2.85
C LEU A 308 -21.93 1.04 3.61
N ASP A 309 -23.25 0.95 3.83
CA ASP A 309 -24.03 1.94 4.59
C ASP A 309 -23.80 1.90 6.11
N GLU A 310 -23.30 0.78 6.64
CA GLU A 310 -23.06 0.65 8.07
C GLU A 310 -21.91 1.52 8.56
N TRP A 311 -22.00 1.94 9.83
CA TRP A 311 -20.93 2.68 10.50
C TRP A 311 -19.58 1.93 10.43
N LEU A 312 -18.50 2.70 10.41
CA LEU A 312 -17.15 2.17 10.41
C LEU A 312 -16.82 1.53 11.76
N GLU A 313 -16.07 0.42 11.70
CA GLU A 313 -15.47 -0.18 12.89
C GLU A 313 -14.36 0.70 13.47
N SER A 314 -14.08 0.53 14.77
CA SER A 314 -13.02 1.31 15.42
C SER A 314 -11.64 0.99 14.82
N ARG A 315 -10.85 2.04 14.59
CA ARG A 315 -9.44 1.94 14.16
C ARG A 315 -8.47 1.67 15.30
N SER A 316 -8.93 1.73 16.55
CA SER A 316 -8.09 1.59 17.76
C SER A 316 -7.87 0.15 18.21
N SER A 317 -8.41 -0.84 17.50
CA SER A 317 -8.28 -2.26 17.83
C SER A 317 -7.26 -2.92 16.90
N ASP A 318 -6.53 -3.91 17.45
CA ASP A 318 -5.73 -4.89 16.70
C ASP A 318 -6.65 -5.85 15.92
N LEU A 319 -7.58 -5.28 15.14
CA LEU A 319 -8.55 -6.02 14.38
C LEU A 319 -7.86 -6.64 13.17
N ASP A 320 -7.71 -7.97 13.21
CA ASP A 320 -7.48 -8.77 12.02
C ASP A 320 -8.77 -8.78 11.18
N VAL A 321 -8.68 -8.18 10.00
CA VAL A 321 -9.82 -7.98 9.09
C VAL A 321 -10.28 -9.32 8.51
N VAL A 322 -9.37 -10.25 8.24
CA VAL A 322 -9.71 -11.57 7.70
C VAL A 322 -10.46 -12.35 8.77
N GLU A 323 -9.96 -12.34 10.01
CA GLU A 323 -10.65 -12.96 11.14
C GLU A 323 -12.00 -12.29 11.43
N TRP A 324 -12.12 -10.96 11.27
CA TRP A 324 -13.42 -10.28 11.40
C TRP A 324 -14.46 -10.82 10.42
N TRP A 325 -14.09 -10.99 9.14
CA TRP A 325 -14.97 -11.57 8.12
C TRP A 325 -15.30 -13.04 8.36
N ASN A 326 -14.43 -13.77 9.05
CA ASN A 326 -14.58 -15.19 9.35
C ASN A 326 -15.46 -15.46 10.59
N ARG A 327 -15.79 -14.44 11.41
CA ARG A 327 -16.67 -14.61 12.59
C ARG A 327 -18.04 -15.14 12.18
N ASP A 328 -18.54 -16.13 12.92
CA ASP A 328 -19.85 -16.75 12.65
C ASP A 328 -20.99 -15.72 12.58
N SER A 329 -20.99 -14.72 13.46
CA SER A 329 -21.99 -13.64 13.44
C SER A 329 -21.93 -12.78 12.18
N VAL A 330 -20.72 -12.51 11.68
CA VAL A 330 -20.50 -11.73 10.45
C VAL A 330 -20.87 -12.57 9.23
N ARG A 331 -20.44 -13.84 9.17
CA ARG A 331 -20.80 -14.77 8.08
C ARG A 331 -22.30 -15.07 8.02
N ALA A 332 -22.98 -15.17 9.15
CA ALA A 332 -24.43 -15.32 9.19
C ALA A 332 -25.15 -14.08 8.65
N ARG A 333 -24.56 -12.89 8.88
CA ARG A 333 -25.11 -11.61 8.43
C ARG A 333 -24.77 -11.31 6.97
N TYR A 334 -23.63 -11.77 6.47
CA TYR A 334 -23.05 -11.44 5.17
C TYR A 334 -22.47 -12.69 4.48
N PRO A 335 -23.26 -13.74 4.22
CA PRO A 335 -22.74 -15.03 3.81
C PRO A 335 -21.97 -15.00 2.47
N THR A 336 -22.45 -14.21 1.51
CA THR A 336 -21.82 -14.06 0.19
C THR A 336 -20.66 -13.08 0.28
N LEU A 337 -20.89 -11.94 0.92
CA LEU A 337 -19.91 -10.87 1.03
C LEU A 337 -18.70 -11.26 1.88
N SER A 338 -18.87 -11.98 3.00
CA SER A 338 -17.76 -12.54 3.79
C SER A 338 -16.84 -13.40 2.93
N LYS A 339 -17.40 -14.22 2.04
CA LYS A 339 -16.60 -15.07 1.15
C LYS A 339 -15.80 -14.23 0.16
N MET A 340 -16.44 -13.27 -0.50
CA MET A 340 -15.79 -12.33 -1.41
C MET A 340 -14.67 -11.55 -0.71
N ALA A 341 -14.95 -11.00 0.48
CA ALA A 341 -13.99 -10.22 1.23
C ALA A 341 -12.77 -11.05 1.66
N MET A 342 -12.97 -12.26 2.18
CA MET A 342 -11.86 -13.17 2.52
C MET A 342 -11.02 -13.52 1.29
N ASP A 343 -11.66 -13.79 0.14
CA ASP A 343 -10.96 -14.10 -1.11
C ASP A 343 -10.11 -12.93 -1.60
N ILE A 344 -10.60 -11.69 -1.50
CA ILE A 344 -9.89 -10.46 -1.89
C ILE A 344 -8.73 -10.15 -0.92
N LEU A 345 -9.00 -10.21 0.38
CA LEU A 345 -8.04 -9.83 1.43
C LEU A 345 -6.91 -10.87 1.60
N SER A 346 -7.13 -12.10 1.14
CA SER A 346 -6.11 -13.17 1.16
C SER A 346 -5.12 -13.09 0.00
N ILE A 347 -5.30 -12.15 -0.95
CA ILE A 347 -4.37 -11.98 -2.06
C ILE A 347 -3.08 -11.32 -1.53
N PRO A 348 -1.92 -11.99 -1.63
CA PRO A 348 -0.66 -11.39 -1.18
C PRO A 348 -0.31 -10.19 -2.06
N VAL A 349 -0.05 -9.06 -1.42
CA VAL A 349 0.28 -7.79 -2.09
C VAL A 349 1.80 -7.56 -2.24
N ALA A 350 2.60 -8.47 -1.69
CA ALA A 350 4.04 -8.54 -1.92
C ALA A 350 4.48 -10.00 -1.96
N THR A 351 5.19 -10.39 -3.00
CA THR A 351 6.04 -11.60 -2.95
C THR A 351 7.38 -11.21 -2.33
N ALA A 352 7.76 -11.90 -1.24
CA ALA A 352 9.04 -11.74 -0.56
C ALA A 352 10.24 -12.05 -1.47
#